data_AF-A0A7J8NII0-F1
#
_entry.id   AF-A0A7J8NII0-F1
#
_cell.length_a   1.000
_cell.length_b   1.000
_cell.length_c   1.000
_cell.angle_alpha   90.00
_cell.angle_beta   90.00
_cell.angle_gamma   90.00
#
_symmetry.space_group_name_H-M   'P 1'
#
loop_
_entity.id
_entity.type
_entity.pdbx_description
1 polymer ?
#
loop_
_entity_poly.entity_id
_entity_poly.type
_entity_poly.pdbx_seq_one_letter_code
_entity_poly.pdbx_strand_id
1 'polypeptide(L)'
;MPVLSVVIPRLKTNQLKWSFSGAFEARQSLIVRGLFPMLADPRHPAESTSASNESVLKVALDHGKAAGVIKSHDRVVVCQKVGDASVVKIIELED
;
A
#
# COMPACT_ATOMS: atom_id res chain seq x y z
N MET A 1 8.06 -15.08 -5.69
CA MET A 1 7.10 -14.57 -4.69
C MET A 1 6.87 -13.09 -4.99
N PRO A 2 5.68 -12.69 -5.45
CA PRO A 2 5.39 -11.30 -5.77
C PRO A 2 5.35 -10.46 -4.48
N VAL A 3 5.92 -9.26 -4.51
CA VAL A 3 5.83 -8.30 -3.40
C VAL A 3 5.03 -7.10 -3.89
N LEU A 4 3.90 -6.82 -3.26
CA LEU A 4 3.11 -5.63 -3.55
C LEU A 4 3.63 -4.47 -2.70
N SER A 5 4.16 -3.42 -3.35
CA SER A 5 4.63 -2.22 -2.66
C SER A 5 3.59 -1.13 -2.77
N VAL A 6 3.03 -0.70 -1.65
CA VAL A 6 1.99 0.31 -1.61
C VAL A 6 2.60 1.66 -1.25
N VAL A 7 2.46 2.64 -2.14
CA VAL A 7 2.84 4.03 -1.87
C VAL A 7 1.57 4.84 -1.61
N ILE A 8 1.48 5.46 -0.44
CA ILE A 8 0.37 6.35 -0.09
C ILE A 8 0.77 7.78 -0.50
N PRO A 9 0.06 8.42 -1.45
CA PRO A 9 0.39 9.75 -1.89
C PRO A 9 0.15 10.78 -0.77
N ARG A 10 0.99 11.81 -0.69
CA ARG A 10 0.71 12.96 0.18
C ARG A 10 0.07 14.08 -0.63
N LEU A 11 -1.07 14.54 -0.16
CA LEU A 11 -1.74 15.72 -0.71
C LEU A 11 -1.13 16.98 -0.09
N LYS A 12 -0.57 17.85 -0.93
CA LYS A 12 -0.07 19.16 -0.55
C LYS A 12 -0.87 20.24 -1.26
N THR A 13 -1.28 21.26 -0.53
CA THR A 13 -1.93 22.46 -1.08
C THR A 13 -1.13 23.70 -0.75
N ASN A 14 -1.07 24.64 -1.69
CA ASN A 14 -0.54 25.98 -1.46
C ASN A 14 -1.65 27.05 -1.56
N GLN A 15 -2.89 26.68 -1.23
CA GLN A 15 -4.12 27.49 -1.35
C GLN A 15 -4.61 27.75 -2.78
N LEU A 16 -3.74 27.67 -3.80
CA LEU A 16 -4.10 27.88 -5.20
C LEU A 16 -4.18 26.59 -6.02
N LYS A 17 -3.37 25.58 -5.68
CA LYS A 17 -3.35 24.29 -6.37
C LYS A 17 -3.11 23.13 -5.41
N TRP A 18 -3.75 22.01 -5.74
CA TRP A 18 -3.49 20.72 -5.10
C TRP A 18 -2.39 19.99 -5.87
N SER A 19 -1.47 19.36 -5.14
CA SER A 19 -0.40 18.55 -5.70
C SER A 19 -0.27 17.24 -4.92
N PHE A 20 0.02 16.15 -5.63
CA PHE A 20 0.22 14.82 -5.06
C PHE A 20 1.69 14.41 -5.18
N SER A 21 2.24 13.79 -4.13
CA SER A 21 3.54 13.10 -4.17
C SER A 21 3.34 11.58 -4.22
N GLY A 22 4.42 10.78 -4.31
CA GLY A 22 4.33 9.31 -4.26
C GLY A 22 4.40 8.63 -5.64
N ALA A 23 4.02 9.32 -6.71
CA ALA A 23 4.01 8.73 -8.05
C ALA A 23 5.43 8.43 -8.57
N PHE A 24 6.41 9.25 -8.21
CA PHE A 24 7.80 9.02 -8.59
C PHE A 24 8.40 7.87 -7.77
N GLU A 25 8.13 7.85 -6.47
CA GLU A 25 8.54 6.83 -5.52
C GLU A 25 8.00 5.45 -5.93
N ALA A 26 6.72 5.36 -6.31
CA ALA A 26 6.12 4.13 -6.82
C ALA A 26 6.78 3.66 -8.12
N ARG A 27 7.14 4.57 -9.05
CA ARG A 27 7.84 4.19 -10.28
C ARG A 27 9.28 3.76 -10.02
N GLN A 28 9.98 4.41 -9.09
CA GLN A 28 11.35 4.03 -8.75
C GLN A 28 11.43 2.61 -8.19
N SER A 29 10.41 2.15 -7.48
CA SER A 29 10.29 0.76 -7.01
C SER A 29 10.38 -0.28 -8.14
N LEU A 30 10.10 0.06 -9.39
CA LEU A 30 10.24 -0.84 -10.55
C LEU A 30 11.70 -1.25 -10.83
N ILE A 31 12.69 -0.57 -10.24
CA ILE A 31 14.10 -0.97 -10.35
C ILE A 31 14.38 -2.29 -9.63
N VAL A 32 13.54 -2.66 -8.65
CA VAL A 32 13.70 -3.87 -7.85
C VAL A 32 12.91 -5.01 -8.48
N ARG A 33 13.61 -6.08 -8.88
CA ARG A 33 12.98 -7.28 -9.42
C ARG A 33 11.99 -7.89 -8.43
N GLY A 34 10.78 -8.19 -8.90
CA GLY A 34 9.74 -8.87 -8.12
C GLY A 34 8.85 -7.94 -7.30
N LEU A 35 9.09 -6.63 -7.36
CA LEU A 35 8.22 -5.62 -6.76
C LEU A 35 7.13 -5.19 -7.74
N PHE A 36 5.89 -5.18 -7.26
CA PHE A 36 4.70 -4.72 -7.96
C PHE A 36 4.24 -3.44 -7.25
N PRO A 37 4.68 -2.25 -7.70
CA PRO A 37 4.31 -1.02 -7.03
C PRO A 37 2.87 -0.62 -7.37
N MET A 38 2.17 -0.10 -6.38
CA MET A 38 0.87 0.54 -6.54
C MET A 38 0.87 1.89 -5.83
N LEU A 39 0.24 2.87 -6.47
CA LEU A 39 -0.04 4.17 -5.86
C LEU A 39 -1.47 4.13 -5.32
N ALA A 40 -1.64 4.28 -4.02
CA ALA A 40 -2.96 4.27 -3.38
C ALA A 40 -3.73 5.57 -3.67
N ASP A 41 -5.05 5.54 -3.46
CA ASP A 41 -5.89 6.73 -3.60
C ASP A 41 -5.54 7.76 -2.49
N PRO A 42 -5.43 9.06 -2.81
CA PRO A 42 -5.13 10.12 -1.82
C PRO A 42 -6.21 10.35 -0.76
N ARG A 43 -7.39 9.71 -0.89
CA ARG A 43 -8.41 9.68 0.17
C ARG A 43 -7.96 8.89 1.39
N HIS A 44 -6.97 8.01 1.24
CA HIS A 44 -6.34 7.34 2.38
C HIS A 44 -5.36 8.29 3.07
N PRO A 45 -5.53 8.57 4.39
CA PRO A 45 -4.61 9.44 5.10
C PRO A 45 -3.18 8.90 5.03
N ALA A 46 -2.24 9.75 4.61
CA ALA A 46 -0.81 9.40 4.63
C ALA A 46 -0.22 9.33 6.06
N GLU A 47 -1.00 9.73 7.06
CA GLU A 47 -0.65 9.56 8.46
C GLU A 47 -0.81 8.10 8.86
N SER A 48 0.23 7.53 9.48
CA SER A 48 0.29 6.14 9.93
C SER A 48 -0.48 5.92 11.23
N THR A 49 -1.77 6.28 11.23
CA THR A 49 -2.71 5.89 12.29
C THR A 49 -3.14 4.43 12.09
N SER A 50 -3.66 3.77 13.13
CA SER A 50 -4.11 2.37 13.02
C SER A 50 -5.22 2.20 11.96
N ALA A 51 -6.19 3.12 11.92
CA ALA A 51 -7.32 3.08 11.00
C ALA A 51 -6.94 3.29 9.52
N SER A 52 -5.98 4.18 9.22
CA SER A 52 -5.51 4.39 7.85
C SER A 52 -4.80 3.14 7.31
N ASN A 53 -4.01 2.47 8.14
CA ASN A 53 -3.30 1.24 7.77
C ASN A 53 -4.26 0.10 7.38
N GLU A 54 -5.38 -0.07 8.08
CA GLU A 54 -6.39 -1.09 7.74
C GLU A 54 -7.06 -0.80 6.39
N SER A 55 -7.43 0.46 6.14
CA SER A 55 -8.05 0.85 4.87
C SER A 55 -7.12 0.65 3.67
N VAL A 56 -5.83 0.96 3.83
CA VAL A 56 -4.82 0.80 2.79
C VAL A 56 -4.50 -0.67 2.56
N LEU A 57 -4.42 -1.47 3.64
CA LEU A 57 -4.23 -2.92 3.54
C LEU A 57 -5.35 -3.56 2.73
N LYS A 58 -6.62 -3.20 3.00
CA LYS A 58 -7.76 -3.72 2.23
C LYS A 58 -7.61 -3.44 0.72
N VAL A 59 -7.29 -2.21 0.35
CA VAL A 59 -7.12 -1.82 -1.07
C VAL A 59 -5.95 -2.57 -1.72
N ALA A 60 -4.85 -2.77 -0.98
CA ALA A 60 -3.72 -3.56 -1.46
C ALA A 60 -4.09 -5.02 -1.72
N LEU A 61 -4.84 -5.64 -0.81
CA LEU A 61 -5.33 -7.01 -0.95
C LEU A 61 -6.31 -7.13 -2.13
N ASP A 62 -7.25 -6.20 -2.26
CA ASP A 62 -8.22 -6.17 -3.37
C ASP A 62 -7.50 -6.04 -4.72
N HIS A 63 -6.49 -5.16 -4.80
CA HIS A 63 -5.67 -5.02 -5.99
C HIS A 63 -4.88 -6.29 -6.30
N GLY A 64 -4.32 -6.95 -5.28
CA GLY A 64 -3.61 -8.22 -5.45
C GLY A 64 -4.53 -9.37 -5.91
N LYS A 65 -5.76 -9.44 -5.38
CA LYS A 65 -6.79 -10.37 -5.83
C LYS A 65 -7.16 -10.10 -7.31
N ALA A 66 -7.40 -8.84 -7.66
CA ALA A 66 -7.73 -8.44 -9.04
C ALA A 66 -6.59 -8.70 -10.05
N ALA A 67 -5.34 -8.53 -9.63
CA ALA A 67 -4.15 -8.83 -10.44
C ALA A 67 -3.83 -10.34 -10.51
N GLY A 68 -4.57 -11.19 -9.80
CA GLY A 68 -4.37 -12.65 -9.78
C GLY A 68 -3.11 -13.10 -9.05
N VAL A 69 -2.45 -12.21 -8.30
CA VAL A 69 -1.24 -12.51 -7.51
C VAL A 69 -1.56 -13.01 -6.11
N ILE A 70 -2.81 -12.83 -5.67
CA ILE A 70 -3.35 -13.28 -4.39
C ILE A 70 -4.64 -14.06 -4.66
N LYS A 71 -4.82 -15.20 -3.98
CA LYS A 71 -6.04 -16.02 -4.02
C LYS A 71 -6.62 -16.21 -2.62
N SER A 72 -7.86 -16.68 -2.56
CA SER A 72 -8.49 -17.12 -1.31
C SER A 72 -7.65 -18.23 -0.66
N HIS A 73 -7.59 -18.23 0.67
CA HIS A 73 -6.76 -19.09 1.52
C HIS A 73 -5.24 -18.94 1.35
N ASP A 74 -4.75 -18.01 0.51
CA ASP A 74 -3.33 -17.67 0.51
C ASP A 74 -2.94 -17.02 1.85
N ARG A 75 -1.71 -17.26 2.27
CA ARG A 75 -1.10 -16.57 3.42
C ARG A 75 -0.19 -15.47 2.92
N VAL A 76 -0.46 -14.24 3.35
CA VAL A 76 0.32 -13.07 2.95
C VAL A 76 1.05 -12.47 4.15
N VAL A 77 2.28 -12.02 3.89
CA VAL A 77 3.10 -11.30 4.87
C VAL A 77 2.87 -9.81 4.67
N VAL A 78 2.43 -9.13 5.73
CA VAL A 78 2.18 -7.69 5.74
C VAL A 78 3.25 -7.02 6.57
N CYS A 79 4.02 -6.13 5.93
CA CYS A 79 5.00 -5.28 6.57
C CYS A 79 4.49 -3.84 6.58
N GLN A 80 4.23 -3.29 7.76
CA GLN A 80 3.67 -1.94 7.89
C GLN A 80 4.33 -1.16 9.03
N LYS A 81 4.26 0.17 8.93
CA LYS A 81 4.63 1.07 10.03
C LYS A 81 3.36 1.53 10.75
N VAL A 82 3.26 1.22 12.05
CA VAL A 82 2.12 1.61 12.90
C VAL A 82 2.65 2.49 14.03
N GLY A 83 2.32 3.78 14.00
CA GLY A 83 3.01 4.78 14.83
C GLY A 83 4.52 4.74 14.55
N ASP A 84 5.33 4.53 15.59
CA ASP A 84 6.79 4.38 15.47
C ASP A 84 7.28 2.94 15.37
N ALA A 85 6.38 1.96 15.46
CA ALA A 85 6.72 0.55 15.39
C ALA A 85 6.71 0.02 13.95
N SER A 86 7.66 -0.86 13.64
CA SER A 86 7.63 -1.72 12.45
C SER A 86 6.94 -3.04 12.82
N VAL A 87 5.83 -3.34 12.14
CA VAL A 87 5.00 -4.49 12.44
C VAL A 87 4.99 -5.43 11.24
N VAL A 88 5.26 -6.71 11.50
CA VAL A 88 5.13 -7.79 10.51
C VAL A 88 4.03 -8.73 10.98
N LYS A 89 3.06 -8.99 10.11
CA LYS A 89 1.95 -9.93 10.38
C LYS A 89 1.84 -10.94 9.25
N ILE A 90 1.39 -12.14 9.57
CA ILE A 90 0.97 -13.14 8.60
C ILE A 90 -0.54 -13.24 8.73
N ILE A 91 -1.25 -13.04 7.62
CA ILE A 91 -2.71 -13.17 7.58
C ILE A 91 -3.06 -14.25 6.56
N GLU A 92 -4.04 -15.07 6.91
CA GLU A 92 -4.68 -16.00 5.99
C GLU A 92 -5.87 -15.28 5.37
N LEU A 93 -6.02 -15.39 4.05
CA LEU A 93 -7.06 -14.68 3.34
C LEU A 93 -8.34 -15.50 3.32
N GLU A 94 -9.41 -14.86 3.76
CA GLU A 94 -10.77 -15.36 3.62
C GLU A 94 -11.20 -15.30 2.14
N ASP A 95 -12.25 -16.05 1.82
CA ASP A 95 -12.82 -16.15 0.46
C ASP A 95 -13.08 -14.77 -0.17
#